data_AF-I4C100-F1
#
_entry.id   AF-I4C100-F1
#
_cell.length_a   1.000
_cell.length_b   1.000
_cell.length_c   1.000
_cell.angle_alpha   90.00
_cell.angle_beta   90.00
_cell.angle_gamma   90.00
#
_symmetry.space_group_name_H-M   'P 1'
#
loop_
_entity.id
_entity.type
_entity.pdbx_description
1 polymer ?
#
loop_
_entity_poly.entity_id
_entity_poly.type
_entity_poly.pdbx_seq_one_letter_code
_entity_poly.pdbx_strand_id
1 'polypeptide(L)' 'MARKPVIDEEACTGCGTCAAIAEDCFALNEETEKAQVTDPTACSEDDIQEAIDTCPEEAISWQD' A
#
# COMPACT_ATOMS: atom_id res chain seq x y z
N MET A 1 -10.12 -12.40 -10.57
CA MET A 1 -8.65 -12.45 -10.52
C MET A 1 -8.27 -11.54 -9.37
N ALA A 2 -7.53 -12.01 -8.37
CA ALA A 2 -7.14 -11.13 -7.27
C ALA A 2 -6.08 -10.16 -7.80
N ARG A 3 -6.43 -8.88 -7.89
CA ARG A 3 -5.47 -7.83 -8.23
C ARG A 3 -4.50 -7.67 -7.05
N LYS A 4 -3.23 -7.43 -7.33
CA LYS A 4 -2.20 -7.31 -6.28
C LYS A 4 -1.68 -5.88 -6.25
N PRO A 5 -1.81 -5.11 -5.17
CA PRO A 5 -1.14 -3.82 -5.07
C PRO A 5 0.38 -4.03 -5.05
N VAL A 6 1.09 -3.09 -5.65
CA VAL A 6 2.55 -2.94 -5.63
C VAL A 6 2.87 -1.53 -5.17
N ILE A 7 3.94 -1.41 -4.39
CA ILE A 7 4.44 -0.12 -3.91
C ILE A 7 5.77 0.15 -4.59
N ASP A 8 5.89 1.36 -5.13
CA ASP A 8 7.13 1.92 -5.61
C ASP A 8 7.91 2.50 -4.42
N GLU A 9 8.95 1.80 -3.99
CA GLU A 9 9.79 2.21 -2.85
C GLU A 9 10.60 3.49 -3.14
N GLU A 10 10.82 3.84 -4.40
CA GLU A 10 11.52 5.06 -4.79
C GLU A 10 10.61 6.28 -4.59
N ALA A 11 9.34 6.18 -5.01
CA ALA A 11 8.33 7.22 -4.82
C ALA A 11 7.79 7.27 -3.37
N CYS A 12 7.69 6.14 -2.70
CA CYS A 12 7.12 6.08 -1.35
C CYS A 12 7.96 6.88 -0.35
N THR A 13 7.36 7.83 0.35
CA THR A 13 8.05 8.63 1.38
C THR A 13 7.83 8.13 2.81
N GLY A 14 7.11 7.01 2.98
CA GLY A 14 6.79 6.48 4.31
C GLY A 14 5.67 7.23 5.03
N CYS A 15 4.76 7.88 4.31
CA CYS A 15 3.66 8.66 4.92
C CYS A 15 2.76 7.83 5.87
N GLY A 16 2.66 6.52 5.65
CA GLY A 16 1.89 5.59 6.50
C GLY A 16 0.39 5.60 6.34
N THR A 17 -0.13 6.35 5.37
CA THR A 17 -1.57 6.41 5.11
C THR A 17 -2.14 5.06 4.66
N CYS A 18 -1.42 4.31 3.82
CA CYS A 18 -1.85 2.98 3.38
C CYS A 18 -1.94 1.96 4.53
N ALA A 19 -0.99 2.00 5.47
CA ALA A 19 -1.03 1.17 6.66
C ALA A 19 -2.11 1.62 7.66
N ALA A 20 -2.56 2.87 7.60
CA ALA A 20 -3.68 3.35 8.41
C ALA A 20 -5.06 2.97 7.84
N ILE A 21 -5.16 2.86 6.51
CA ILE A 21 -6.39 2.45 5.81
C ILE A 21 -6.52 0.92 5.79
N ALA A 22 -5.43 0.23 5.48
CA ALA A 22 -5.40 -1.21 5.27
C ALA A 22 -4.17 -1.81 5.96
N GLU A 23 -4.17 -1.78 7.30
CA GLU A 23 -3.08 -2.28 8.17
C GLU A 23 -2.78 -3.77 7.96
N ASP A 24 -3.78 -4.56 7.56
CA ASP A 24 -3.61 -5.98 7.28
C ASP A 24 -2.89 -6.22 5.94
N CYS A 25 -3.02 -5.30 4.97
CA CYS A 25 -2.42 -5.41 3.63
C CYS A 25 -1.11 -4.67 3.47
N PHE A 26 -0.95 -3.59 4.21
CA PHE A 26 0.19 -2.70 4.11
C PHE A 26 0.82 -2.52 5.48
N ALA A 27 2.14 -2.71 5.53
CA ALA A 27 2.93 -2.41 6.71
C ALA A 27 3.93 -1.30 6.38
N LEU A 28 4.21 -0.44 7.36
CA LEU A 28 5.37 0.45 7.26
C LEU A 28 6.61 -0.32 7.71
N ASN A 29 7.66 -0.29 6.90
CA ASN A 29 8.97 -0.77 7.29
C ASN A 29 9.70 0.36 8.03
N GLU A 30 9.93 0.17 9.33
CA GLU A 30 10.64 1.14 10.17
C GLU A 30 12.14 1.24 9.83
N GLU A 31 12.70 0.23 9.15
CA GLU A 31 14.12 0.18 8.78
C GLU A 31 14.40 0.97 7.49
N THR A 32 13.48 0.92 6.52
CA THR A 32 13.59 1.64 5.25
C THR A 32 12.79 2.94 5.22
N GLU A 33 11.93 3.17 6.23
CA GLU A 33 10.92 4.23 6.25
C GLU A 33 10.01 4.19 5.01
N LYS A 34 9.75 2.99 4.46
CA LYS A 34 8.90 2.78 3.28
C LYS A 34 7.71 1.90 3.61
N ALA A 35 6.59 2.11 2.91
CA ALA A 35 5.47 1.18 2.96
C ALA A 35 5.77 -0.07 2.12
N GLN A 36 5.29 -1.23 2.58
CA GLN A 36 5.40 -2.51 1.90
C GLN A 36 4.07 -3.26 1.95
N VAL A 37 3.80 -4.09 0.94
CA VAL A 37 2.61 -4.95 0.89
C VAL A 37 2.89 -6.24 1.63
N THR A 38 2.22 -6.47 2.75
CA THR A 38 2.30 -7.70 3.55
C THR A 38 1.41 -8.78 2.98
N ASP A 39 0.09 -8.56 2.99
CA ASP A 39 -0.87 -9.54 2.49
C ASP A 39 -2.03 -8.87 1.74
N PRO A 40 -2.02 -8.88 0.40
CA PRO A 40 -3.04 -8.20 -0.41
C PRO A 40 -4.37 -8.96 -0.46
N THR A 41 -4.48 -10.12 0.20
CA THR A 41 -5.72 -10.87 0.35
C THR A 41 -6.37 -10.65 1.71
N ALA A 42 -5.68 -9.97 2.63
CA ALA A 42 -6.18 -9.70 3.97
C ALA A 42 -7.18 -8.54 4.02
N CYS A 43 -7.21 -7.67 3.01
CA CYS A 43 -8.16 -6.57 2.87
C CYS A 43 -8.93 -6.67 1.56
N SER A 44 -9.99 -5.89 1.47
CA SER A 44 -10.82 -5.84 0.28
C SER A 44 -10.14 -5.04 -0.81
N GLU A 45 -10.51 -5.31 -2.07
CA GLU A 45 -10.06 -4.47 -3.19
C GLU A 45 -10.46 -2.99 -3.01
N ASP A 46 -11.56 -2.73 -2.30
CA ASP A 46 -12.03 -1.38 -1.95
C ASP A 46 -11.09 -0.66 -0.98
N ASP A 47 -10.67 -1.33 0.11
CA ASP A 47 -9.71 -0.78 1.09
C ASP A 47 -8.35 -0.50 0.42
N ILE A 48 -7.92 -1.41 -0.45
CA ILE A 48 -6.67 -1.25 -1.21
C ILE A 48 -6.81 -0.10 -2.21
N GLN A 49 -7.96 0.03 -2.89
CA GLN A 49 -8.22 1.13 -3.81
C GLN A 49 -8.25 2.47 -3.06
N GLU A 50 -8.87 2.55 -1.90
CA GLU A 50 -8.87 3.74 -1.05
C GLU A 50 -7.44 4.10 -0.62
N ALA A 51 -6.62 3.11 -0.25
CA ALA A 51 -5.20 3.33 0.07
C ALA A 51 -4.40 3.86 -1.13
N ILE A 52 -4.70 3.40 -2.35
CA ILE A 52 -4.09 3.88 -3.59
C ILE A 52 -4.50 5.34 -3.85
N ASP A 53 -5.80 5.64 -3.84
CA ASP A 53 -6.34 6.98 -4.09
C ASP A 53 -5.94 8.01 -3.00
N THR A 54 -5.71 7.56 -1.77
CA THR A 54 -5.29 8.44 -0.67
C THR A 54 -3.78 8.62 -0.61
N CYS A 55 -2.99 7.85 -1.36
CA CYS A 55 -1.54 7.97 -1.33
C CYS A 55 -1.10 9.32 -1.93
N PRO A 56 -0.49 10.24 -1.15
CA PRO A 56 -0.14 11.58 -1.63
C PRO A 56 0.95 11.57 -2.70
N GLU A 57 1.81 10.56 -2.68
CA GLU A 57 2.90 10.38 -3.66
C GLU A 57 2.49 9.45 -4.80
N GLU A 58 1.24 8.96 -4.83
CA GLU A 58 0.74 7.99 -5.82
C GLU A 58 1.68 6.77 -5.97
N ALA A 59 2.38 6.40 -4.89
CA ALA A 59 3.41 5.38 -4.90
C ALA A 59 2.86 3.94 -4.92
N ILE A 60 1.54 3.78 -4.91
CA ILE A 60 0.86 2.48 -4.86
C ILE A 60 0.09 2.30 -6.16
N SER A 61 0.17 1.12 -6.77
CA SER A 61 -0.52 0.80 -8.02
C SER A 61 -0.93 -0.66 -8.06
N TRP A 62 -1.90 -1.01 -8.90
CA TRP A 62 -2.25 -2.41 -9.14
C TRP A 62 -1.25 -3.07 -10.10
N GLN A 63 -0.75 -4.25 -9.74
CA GLN A 63 0.00 -5.15 -10.61
C GLN A 63 -0.94 -5.74 -11.67
N ASP A 64 -0.60 -5.56 -12.95
CA ASP A 64 -1.25 -6.22 -14.09
C ASP A 64 -0.78 -7.67 -14.25
#